data_AF-A0A2A9HF89-F1
#
_entry.id   AF-A0A2A9HF89-F1
#
_cell.length_a   1.000
_cell.length_b   1.000
_cell.length_c   1.000
_cell.angle_alpha   90.00
_cell.angle_beta   90.00
_cell.angle_gamma   90.00
#
_symmetry.space_group_name_H-M   'P 1'
#
loop_
_entity.id
_entity.type
_entity.pdbx_description
1 polymer ?
#
loop_
_entity_poly.entity_id
_entity_poly.type
_entity_poly.pdbx_seq_one_letter_code
_entity_poly.pdbx_strand_id
1 'polypeptide(L)'
;MNAAELGRILDLLAEEERLLGTLVTLALEEQRALIASDYPRIEVVSQRMLETVHAIEAREAERVNLVRAIAPGCETLDDLAALADNLGVTGFGETRDRLLERARELREAQEANARLVLAALRLRDRWAAILAGHLSPTYGPAGQTTLQEGSGFVSRSA
;
A
#
# COMPACT_ATOMS: atom_id res chain seq x y z
N MET A 1 -23.29 25.49 16.76
CA MET A 1 -21.97 25.23 16.18
C MET A 1 -21.04 26.33 16.65
N ASN A 2 -20.11 25.97 17.54
CA ASN A 2 -19.17 26.91 18.14
C ASN A 2 -17.77 26.71 17.51
N ALA A 3 -16.97 27.79 17.42
CA ALA A 3 -15.60 27.72 16.88
C ALA A 3 -14.72 26.65 17.55
N ALA A 4 -15.00 26.32 18.83
CA ALA A 4 -14.33 25.24 19.56
C ALA A 4 -14.61 23.84 18.99
N GLU A 5 -15.80 23.60 18.43
CA GLU A 5 -16.16 22.31 17.83
C GLU A 5 -15.47 22.12 16.48
N LEU A 6 -15.39 23.18 15.68
CA LEU A 6 -14.60 23.19 14.43
C LEU A 6 -13.10 23.02 14.73
N GLY A 7 -12.59 23.64 15.79
CA GLY A 7 -11.22 23.42 16.26
C GLY A 7 -10.93 21.95 16.55
N ARG A 8 -11.85 21.23 17.20
CA ARG A 8 -11.70 19.77 17.44
C ARG A 8 -11.69 18.96 16.15
N ILE A 9 -12.51 19.32 15.16
CA ILE A 9 -12.50 18.65 13.84
C ILE A 9 -11.15 18.89 13.16
N LEU A 10 -10.61 20.11 13.23
CA LEU A 10 -9.30 20.44 12.68
C LEU A 10 -8.18 19.64 13.37
N ASP A 11 -8.23 19.48 14.70
CA ASP A 11 -7.29 18.66 15.45
C ASP A 11 -7.35 17.18 15.02
N LEU A 12 -8.56 16.64 14.79
CA LEU A 12 -8.73 15.28 14.28
C LEU A 12 -8.15 15.12 12.87
N LEU A 13 -8.39 16.07 11.98
CA LEU A 13 -7.82 16.07 10.63
C LEU A 13 -6.29 16.16 10.64
N ALA A 14 -5.71 16.96 11.54
CA ALA A 14 -4.26 17.05 11.70
C ALA A 14 -3.66 15.74 12.24
N GLU A 15 -4.36 15.06 13.13
CA GLU A 15 -3.94 13.74 13.63
C GLU A 15 -4.04 12.66 12.54
N GLU A 16 -5.11 12.67 11.74
CA GLU A 16 -5.24 11.82 10.54
C GLU A 16 -4.09 12.08 9.55
N GLU A 17 -3.71 13.33 9.31
CA GLU A 17 -2.57 13.70 8.45
C GLU A 17 -1.26 13.11 8.99
N ARG A 18 -1.02 13.23 10.29
CA ARG A 18 0.16 12.70 10.96
C ARG A 18 0.24 11.18 10.85
N LEU A 19 -0.89 10.49 11.01
CA LEU A 19 -0.97 9.03 10.88
C LEU A 19 -0.77 8.59 9.43
N LEU A 20 -1.32 9.30 8.44
CA LEU A 20 -1.05 9.05 7.03
C LEU A 20 0.44 9.25 6.68
N GLY A 21 1.07 10.31 7.19
CA GLY A 21 2.53 10.49 7.05
C GLY A 21 3.34 9.36 7.68
N THR A 22 2.85 8.78 8.78
CA THR A 22 3.45 7.59 9.39
C THR A 22 3.31 6.38 8.46
N LEU A 23 2.14 6.17 7.83
CA LEU A 23 1.95 5.11 6.83
C LEU A 23 2.86 5.27 5.61
N VAL A 24 3.05 6.48 5.10
CA VAL A 24 3.98 6.75 4.00
C VAL A 24 5.40 6.33 4.39
N THR A 25 5.84 6.71 5.60
CA THR A 25 7.16 6.34 6.11
C THR A 25 7.32 4.83 6.22
N LEU A 26 6.31 4.13 6.77
CA LEU A 26 6.31 2.68 6.87
C LEU A 26 6.30 2.00 5.49
N ALA A 27 5.56 2.52 4.51
CA ALA A 27 5.56 2.00 3.14
C ALA A 27 6.95 2.09 2.50
N LEU A 28 7.69 3.18 2.73
CA LEU A 28 9.07 3.32 2.27
C LEU A 28 10.05 2.41 3.03
N GLU A 29 9.82 2.18 4.34
CA GLU A 29 10.59 1.20 5.10
C GLU A 29 10.36 -0.23 4.59
N GLU A 30 9.11 -0.59 4.30
CA GLU A 30 8.73 -1.87 3.70
C GLU A 30 9.41 -2.04 2.33
N GLN A 31 9.43 -0.99 1.50
CA GLN A 31 10.12 -1.01 0.22
C GLN A 31 11.60 -1.38 0.37
N ARG A 32 12.29 -0.75 1.32
CA ARG A 32 13.71 -1.04 1.60
C ARG A 32 13.90 -2.47 2.09
N ALA A 33 13.02 -2.95 2.95
CA ALA A 33 13.06 -4.32 3.45
C ALA A 33 12.81 -5.35 2.34
N LEU A 34 11.88 -5.08 1.42
CA LEU A 34 11.63 -5.89 0.22
C LEU A 34 12.86 -5.97 -0.69
N ILE A 35 13.51 -4.83 -0.95
CA ILE A 35 14.74 -4.78 -1.75
C ILE A 35 15.88 -5.58 -1.08
N ALA A 36 16.01 -5.46 0.25
CA ALA A 36 17.01 -6.18 1.03
C ALA A 36 16.66 -7.65 1.28
N SER A 37 15.45 -8.10 0.92
CA SER A 37 14.91 -9.42 1.28
C SER A 37 14.92 -9.70 2.79
N ASP A 38 14.71 -8.66 3.61
CA ASP A 38 14.66 -8.74 5.07
C ASP A 38 13.24 -9.12 5.53
N TYR A 39 12.91 -10.41 5.48
CA TYR A 39 11.57 -10.92 5.82
C TYR A 39 11.11 -10.58 7.25
N PRO A 40 11.95 -10.72 8.30
CA PRO A 40 11.57 -10.28 9.65
C PRO A 40 11.21 -8.80 9.70
N ARG A 41 11.96 -7.93 8.99
CA ARG A 41 11.65 -6.51 8.95
C ARG A 41 10.35 -6.22 8.20
N ILE A 42 10.08 -6.93 7.10
CA ILE A 42 8.80 -6.82 6.38
C ILE A 42 7.65 -7.10 7.33
N GLU A 43 7.68 -8.22 8.06
CA GLU A 43 6.60 -8.63 8.96
C GLU A 43 6.35 -7.59 10.08
N VAL A 44 7.42 -7.06 10.69
CA VAL A 44 7.32 -6.00 11.70
C VAL A 44 6.73 -4.71 11.12
N VAL A 45 7.12 -4.31 9.91
CA VAL A 45 6.61 -3.09 9.27
C VAL A 45 5.15 -3.26 8.89
N SER A 46 4.75 -4.40 8.30
CA SER A 46 3.36 -4.68 7.95
C SER A 46 2.43 -4.66 9.17
N GLN A 47 2.87 -5.22 10.30
CA GLN A 47 2.11 -5.16 11.56
C GLN A 47 1.91 -3.72 12.05
N ARG A 48 2.97 -2.90 12.02
CA ARG A 48 2.88 -1.47 12.39
C ARG A 48 1.99 -0.68 11.43
N MET A 49 1.99 -1.02 10.14
CA MET A 49 1.08 -0.41 9.17
C MET A 49 -0.38 -0.73 9.51
N LEU A 50 -0.69 -1.99 9.82
CA LEU A 50 -2.05 -2.40 10.21
C LEU A 50 -2.53 -1.66 11.48
N GLU A 51 -1.68 -1.55 12.50
CA GLU A 51 -1.98 -0.77 13.71
C GLU A 51 -2.24 0.71 13.40
N THR A 52 -1.45 1.29 12.49
CA THR A 52 -1.63 2.69 12.07
C THR A 52 -2.92 2.88 11.28
N VAL A 53 -3.29 1.92 10.42
CA VAL A 53 -4.59 1.93 9.71
C VAL A 53 -5.75 1.92 10.69
N HIS A 54 -5.73 1.04 11.69
CA HIS A 54 -6.78 1.01 12.72
C HIS A 54 -6.87 2.32 13.52
N ALA A 55 -5.73 2.96 13.79
CA ALA A 55 -5.73 4.28 14.42
C ALA A 55 -6.39 5.34 13.53
N ILE A 56 -6.13 5.33 12.22
CA ILE A 56 -6.79 6.23 11.26
C ILE A 56 -8.30 5.97 11.21
N GLU A 57 -8.72 4.71 11.10
CA GLU A 57 -10.15 4.33 11.08
C GLU A 57 -10.89 4.82 12.33
N ALA A 58 -10.26 4.72 13.51
CA ALA A 58 -10.84 5.21 14.75
C ALA A 58 -11.01 6.74 14.76
N ARG A 59 -10.02 7.49 14.24
CA ARG A 59 -10.09 8.96 14.15
C ARG A 59 -11.10 9.43 13.11
N GLU A 60 -11.14 8.76 11.97
CA GLU A 60 -12.14 9.02 10.93
C GLU A 60 -13.55 8.80 11.47
N ALA A 61 -13.79 7.72 12.22
CA ALA A 61 -15.08 7.45 12.85
C ALA A 61 -15.45 8.54 13.88
N GLU A 62 -14.48 8.99 14.69
CA GLU A 62 -14.67 10.10 15.65
C GLU A 62 -15.04 11.39 14.91
N ARG A 63 -14.30 11.72 13.84
CA ARG A 63 -14.53 12.90 13.00
C ARG A 63 -15.90 12.87 12.34
N VAL A 64 -16.27 11.76 11.69
CA VAL A 64 -17.57 11.60 11.03
C VAL A 64 -18.72 11.76 12.02
N ASN A 65 -18.61 11.18 13.22
CA ASN A 65 -19.63 11.33 14.27
C ASN A 65 -19.75 12.79 14.73
N LEU A 66 -18.62 13.48 14.90
CA LEU A 66 -18.59 14.89 15.31
C LEU A 66 -19.19 15.80 14.23
N VAL A 67 -18.81 15.61 12.97
CA VAL A 67 -19.36 16.34 11.82
C VAL A 67 -20.87 16.12 11.72
N ARG A 68 -21.33 14.87 11.83
CA ARG A 68 -22.76 14.54 11.74
C ARG A 68 -23.58 15.18 12.87
N ALA A 69 -22.99 15.37 14.05
CA ALA A 69 -23.64 16.01 15.19
C ALA A 69 -23.75 17.54 15.06
N ILE A 70 -22.74 18.19 14.47
CA ILE A 70 -22.59 19.66 14.54
C ILE A 70 -22.88 20.36 13.20
N ALA A 71 -22.64 19.68 12.08
CA ALA A 71 -22.85 20.18 10.73
C ALA A 71 -23.67 19.17 9.89
N PRO A 72 -24.95 18.92 10.26
CA PRO A 72 -25.81 18.03 9.50
C PRO A 72 -26.04 18.60 8.09
N GLY A 73 -25.50 17.92 7.07
CA GLY A 73 -25.53 18.36 5.68
C GLY A 73 -24.14 18.56 5.06
N CYS A 74 -23.07 18.57 5.86
CA CYS A 74 -21.71 18.44 5.35
C CYS A 74 -21.40 16.96 5.11
N GLU A 75 -21.27 16.56 3.85
CA GLU A 75 -20.92 15.20 3.47
C GLU A 75 -19.44 15.06 3.13
N THR A 76 -18.83 16.15 2.67
CA THR A 76 -17.44 16.18 2.20
C THR A 76 -16.56 17.11 3.05
N LEU A 77 -15.23 16.90 2.95
CA LEU A 77 -14.26 17.83 3.52
C LEU A 77 -14.33 19.22 2.86
N ASP A 78 -14.79 19.30 1.61
CA ASP A 78 -14.99 20.56 0.90
C ASP A 78 -16.15 21.35 1.49
N ASP A 79 -17.25 20.68 1.84
CA ASP A 79 -18.38 21.31 2.53
C ASP A 79 -17.95 21.86 3.91
N LEU A 80 -17.13 21.09 4.63
CA LEU A 80 -16.56 21.49 5.91
C LEU A 80 -15.62 22.68 5.80
N ALA A 81 -14.75 22.70 4.78
CA ALA A 81 -13.84 23.82 4.54
C ALA A 81 -14.61 25.10 4.19
N ALA A 82 -15.60 25.02 3.31
CA ALA A 82 -16.47 26.15 2.97
C ALA A 82 -17.26 26.66 4.19
N LEU A 83 -17.75 25.74 5.04
CA LEU A 83 -18.44 26.09 6.27
C LEU A 83 -17.50 26.78 7.28
N ALA A 84 -16.27 26.29 7.43
CA ALA A 84 -15.27 26.86 8.32
C ALA A 84 -14.86 28.27 7.88
N ASP A 85 -14.65 28.48 6.58
CA ASP A 85 -14.34 29.80 6.02
C ASP A 85 -15.46 30.81 6.28
N ASN A 86 -16.73 30.41 6.10
CA ASN A 86 -17.90 31.24 6.40
C ASN A 86 -17.99 31.64 7.88
N LEU A 87 -17.38 30.86 8.78
CA LEU A 87 -17.37 31.09 10.22
C LEU A 87 -16.05 31.71 10.72
N GLY A 88 -15.13 32.04 9.81
CA GLY A 88 -13.84 32.64 10.11
C GLY A 88 -12.82 31.68 10.75
N VAL A 89 -13.01 30.36 10.63
CA VAL A 89 -12.07 29.35 11.12
C VAL A 89 -11.15 28.92 9.97
N THR A 90 -9.88 29.30 10.05
CA THR A 90 -8.88 29.03 9.00
C THR A 90 -8.18 27.68 9.20
N GLY A 91 -7.58 27.13 8.13
CA GLY A 91 -6.69 25.97 8.18
C GLY A 91 -7.30 24.66 7.66
N PHE A 92 -8.62 24.60 7.47
CA PHE A 92 -9.30 23.43 6.91
C PHE A 92 -8.86 23.11 5.48
N GLY A 93 -8.81 24.13 4.60
CA GLY A 93 -8.37 23.96 3.22
C GLY A 93 -6.93 23.42 3.12
N GLU A 94 -6.00 24.00 3.89
CA GLU A 94 -4.62 23.52 3.93
C GLU A 94 -4.51 22.08 4.43
N THR A 95 -5.25 21.74 5.49
CA THR A 95 -5.22 20.39 6.08
C THR A 95 -5.79 19.36 5.11
N ARG A 96 -6.89 19.70 4.41
CA ARG A 96 -7.46 18.87 3.33
C ARG A 96 -6.42 18.62 2.23
N ASP A 97 -5.75 19.67 1.77
CA ASP A 97 -4.78 19.55 0.68
C ASP A 97 -3.58 18.67 1.09
N ARG A 98 -3.11 18.80 2.33
CA ARG A 98 -2.06 17.92 2.88
C ARG A 98 -2.53 16.47 3.00
N LEU A 99 -3.75 16.22 3.46
CA LEU A 99 -4.32 14.87 3.53
C LEU A 99 -4.37 14.22 2.15
N LEU A 100 -4.83 14.96 1.13
CA LEU A 100 -4.89 14.46 -0.24
C LEU A 100 -3.49 14.14 -0.79
N GLU A 101 -2.51 15.01 -0.52
CA GLU A 101 -1.13 14.77 -0.93
C GLU A 101 -0.55 13.53 -0.23
N ARG A 102 -0.76 13.36 1.09
CA ARG A 102 -0.30 12.16 1.81
C ARG A 102 -0.98 10.88 1.32
N ALA A 103 -2.27 10.94 1.00
CA ALA A 103 -2.98 9.80 0.44
C ALA A 103 -2.41 9.41 -0.94
N ARG A 104 -2.04 10.40 -1.76
CA ARG A 104 -1.39 10.18 -3.05
C ARG A 104 -0.01 9.54 -2.89
N GLU A 105 0.85 10.12 -2.04
CA GLU A 105 2.18 9.58 -1.75
C GLU A 105 2.10 8.12 -1.26
N LEU A 106 1.15 7.84 -0.35
CA LEU A 106 0.93 6.49 0.17
C LEU A 106 0.54 5.52 -0.95
N ARG A 107 -0.38 5.92 -1.83
CA ARG A 107 -0.79 5.09 -2.97
C ARG A 107 0.39 4.78 -3.88
N GLU A 108 1.19 5.79 -4.24
CA GLU A 108 2.35 5.63 -5.11
C GLU A 108 3.40 4.68 -4.48
N ALA A 109 3.66 4.81 -3.18
CA ALA A 109 4.56 3.92 -2.44
C ALA A 109 4.03 2.47 -2.38
N GLN A 110 2.74 2.29 -2.09
CA GLN A 110 2.11 0.97 -2.04
C GLN A 110 2.07 0.27 -3.40
N GLU A 111 1.81 1.01 -4.48
CA GLU A 111 1.90 0.47 -5.83
C GLU A 111 3.33 0.01 -6.17
N ALA A 112 4.35 0.76 -5.75
CA ALA A 112 5.74 0.36 -5.94
C ALA A 112 6.06 -0.92 -5.17
N ASN A 113 5.62 -1.05 -3.92
CA ASN A 113 5.81 -2.26 -3.10
C ASN A 113 5.10 -3.47 -3.73
N ALA A 114 3.86 -3.29 -4.20
CA ALA A 114 3.12 -4.34 -4.88
C ALA A 114 3.84 -4.86 -6.14
N ARG A 115 4.45 -3.95 -6.93
CA ARG A 115 5.25 -4.33 -8.10
C ARG A 115 6.48 -5.17 -7.70
N LEU A 116 7.16 -4.81 -6.61
CA LEU A 116 8.31 -5.57 -6.10
C LEU A 116 7.90 -6.99 -5.69
N VAL A 117 6.81 -7.12 -4.93
CA VAL A 117 6.27 -8.42 -4.51
C VAL A 117 5.90 -9.29 -5.72
N LEU A 118 5.20 -8.72 -6.69
CA LEU A 118 4.82 -9.44 -7.92
C LEU A 118 6.05 -9.88 -8.72
N ALA A 119 7.09 -9.04 -8.81
CA ALA A 119 8.34 -9.40 -9.48
C ALA A 119 9.05 -10.56 -8.76
N ALA A 120 9.10 -10.53 -7.42
CA ALA A 120 9.68 -11.60 -6.61
C ALA A 120 8.95 -12.93 -6.80
N LEU A 121 7.60 -12.91 -6.82
CA LEU A 121 6.78 -14.10 -7.06
C LEU A 121 7.04 -14.69 -8.46
N ARG A 122 7.10 -13.86 -9.50
CA ARG A 122 7.42 -14.31 -10.87
C ARG A 122 8.80 -14.95 -10.95
N LEU A 123 9.79 -14.40 -10.25
CA LEU A 123 11.13 -14.96 -10.22
C LEU A 123 11.14 -16.33 -9.53
N ARG A 124 10.44 -16.47 -8.40
CA ARG A 124 10.25 -17.74 -7.70
C ARG A 124 9.63 -18.79 -8.62
N ASP A 125 8.55 -18.45 -9.32
CA ASP A 125 7.82 -19.38 -10.18
C ASP A 125 8.68 -19.81 -11.38
N ARG A 126 9.48 -18.90 -11.94
CA ARG A 126 10.47 -19.22 -12.98
C ARG A 126 11.52 -20.21 -12.49
N TRP A 127 12.06 -20.01 -11.28
CA TRP A 127 13.03 -20.94 -10.70
C TRP A 127 12.41 -22.30 -10.40
N ALA A 128 11.18 -22.34 -9.88
CA ALA A 128 10.46 -23.58 -9.66
C ALA A 128 10.26 -24.36 -10.97
N ALA A 129 9.91 -23.68 -12.07
CA ALA A 129 9.77 -24.30 -13.39
C ALA A 129 11.09 -24.84 -13.93
N ILE A 130 12.19 -24.09 -13.80
CA ILE A 130 13.53 -24.54 -14.22
C ILE A 130 13.95 -25.78 -13.43
N LEU A 131 13.82 -25.73 -12.10
CA LEU A 131 14.21 -26.85 -11.23
C LEU A 131 13.33 -28.09 -11.48
N ALA A 132 12.02 -27.92 -11.67
CA ALA A 132 11.13 -29.03 -12.04
C ALA A 132 11.50 -29.65 -13.39
N GLY A 133 11.89 -28.83 -14.38
CA GLY A 133 12.38 -29.31 -15.68
C GLY A 133 13.69 -30.12 -15.57
N HIS A 134 14.57 -29.77 -14.64
CA HIS A 134 15.81 -30.51 -14.36
C HIS A 134 15.61 -31.76 -13.50
N LEU A 135 14.58 -31.79 -12.65
CA LEU A 135 14.22 -32.93 -11.80
C LEU A 135 13.32 -33.95 -12.52
N SER A 136 12.92 -33.70 -13.77
CA SER A 136 12.28 -34.70 -14.62
C SER A 136 13.24 -35.90 -14.78
N PRO A 137 12.84 -37.10 -14.36
CA PRO A 137 13.79 -38.13 -13.94
C PRO A 137 14.62 -38.65 -15.11
N THR A 138 15.92 -38.38 -15.07
CA THR A 138 16.92 -39.12 -15.87
C THR A 138 17.05 -40.59 -15.41
N TYR A 139 16.32 -40.99 -14.37
CA TYR A 139 16.24 -42.36 -13.88
C TYR A 139 14.79 -42.82 -13.78
N GLY A 140 14.30 -43.51 -14.82
CA GLY A 140 13.15 -44.40 -14.67
C GLY A 140 13.50 -45.62 -13.81
N PRO A 141 12.51 -46.42 -13.35
CA PRO A 141 12.72 -47.58 -12.47
C PRO A 141 13.57 -48.73 -13.06
N ALA A 142 14.16 -48.56 -14.23
CA ALA A 142 14.89 -49.60 -14.96
C ALA A 142 16.29 -49.18 -15.44
N GLY A 143 16.86 -48.05 -14.98
CA GLY A 143 18.25 -47.68 -15.29
C GLY A 143 18.57 -47.58 -16.79
N GLN A 144 17.57 -47.36 -17.65
CA GLN A 144 17.78 -47.12 -19.08
C GLN A 144 17.83 -45.62 -19.33
N THR A 145 19.02 -45.15 -19.68
CA THR A 145 19.21 -43.83 -20.29
C THR A 145 18.56 -43.85 -21.67
N THR A 146 17.31 -43.39 -21.79
CA THR A 146 16.79 -42.98 -23.10
C THR A 146 17.32 -41.58 -23.38
N LEU A 147 18.44 -41.52 -24.11
CA LEU A 147 18.80 -40.32 -24.88
C LEU A 147 17.63 -40.04 -25.82
N GLN A 148 16.82 -39.03 -25.50
CA GLN A 148 15.94 -38.42 -26.48
C GLN A 148 16.82 -37.65 -27.47
N GLU A 149 17.19 -38.31 -28.55
CA GLU A 149 17.51 -37.62 -29.80
C GLU A 149 16.21 -37.10 -30.40
N GLY A 150 16.15 -35.79 -30.64
CA GLY A 150 15.18 -35.15 -31.51
C GLY A 150 14.85 -33.73 -31.08
N SER A 151 14.82 -32.72 -31.94
CA SER A 151 15.12 -32.61 -33.38
C SER A 151 15.14 -31.11 -33.71
N GLY A 152 15.86 -30.71 -34.76
CA GLY A 152 15.73 -29.34 -35.28
C GLY A 152 16.90 -28.80 -36.10
N PHE A 153 17.43 -29.60 -37.03
CA PHE A 153 18.34 -29.10 -38.06
C PHE A 153 17.53 -28.23 -39.04
N VAL A 154 17.67 -26.90 -38.97
CA VAL A 154 17.13 -25.99 -39.99
C VAL A 154 18.17 -25.87 -41.10
N SER A 155 18.03 -26.70 -42.14
CA SER A 155 18.75 -26.51 -43.40
C SER A 155 18.03 -25.44 -44.22
N ARG A 156 18.70 -24.31 -44.44
CA ARG A 156 18.32 -23.31 -45.47
C ARG A 156 18.88 -23.75 -46.82
N SER A 157 17.99 -24.07 -47.75
CA SER A 157 18.20 -24.08 -49.21
C SER A 157 16.80 -24.18 -49.84
N ALA A 158 16.40 -23.46 -50.90
CA ALA A 158 17.04 -22.52 -51.81
C ALA A 158 15.96 -21.56 -52.33
#